data_AF-A0A530CJQ4-F1
#
_entry.id   AF-A0A530CJQ4-F1
#
_cell.length_a   1.000
_cell.length_b   1.000
_cell.length_c   1.000
_cell.angle_alpha   90.00
_cell.angle_beta   90.00
_cell.angle_gamma   90.00
#
_symmetry.space_group_name_H-M   'P 1'
#
loop_
_entity.id
_entity.type
_entity.pdbx_description
1 polymer ?
#
loop_
_entity_poly.entity_id
_entity_poly.type
_entity_poly.pdbx_seq_one_letter_code
_entity_poly.pdbx_strand_id
1 'polypeptide(L)'
;PGTTDPSQFPTAPNNTQVASLPSDGTAPAGATDLTAASVAGVWNVNVSGQSCKVATPQTKFGAGYRAGPLHCPAPIDGIKSWNVAGKQLTLYDENGGSLARLYSSGGEKFDGQTSNGQPISLTR
;
A
#
# COMPACT_ATOMS: atom_id res chain seq x y z
N PRO A 1 49.26 15.05 -14.58
CA PRO A 1 48.03 14.91 -15.39
C PRO A 1 47.43 13.51 -15.20
N GLY A 2 46.50 13.37 -14.25
CA GLY A 2 45.87 12.09 -13.90
C GLY A 2 44.39 12.10 -14.28
N THR A 3 44.02 11.25 -15.22
CA THR A 3 42.63 10.96 -15.61
C THR A 3 42.03 9.98 -14.61
N THR A 4 41.08 10.43 -13.78
CA THR A 4 40.29 9.53 -12.93
C THR A 4 39.11 8.98 -13.74
N ASP A 5 39.26 7.71 -14.10
CA ASP A 5 38.27 6.81 -14.66
C ASP A 5 37.05 6.66 -13.73
N PRO A 6 35.80 6.85 -14.21
CA PRO A 6 34.59 6.78 -13.39
C PRO A 6 34.09 5.35 -13.07
N SER A 7 34.86 4.28 -13.34
CA SER A 7 34.39 2.89 -13.29
C SER A 7 34.64 2.15 -11.96
N GLN A 8 34.82 2.86 -10.84
CA GLN A 8 35.27 2.27 -9.56
C GLN A 8 34.27 2.37 -8.40
N PHE A 9 32.97 2.57 -8.64
CA PHE A 9 31.99 2.52 -7.56
C PHE A 9 31.64 1.06 -7.20
N PRO A 10 31.87 0.60 -5.95
CA PRO A 10 31.51 -0.74 -5.51
C PRO A 10 29.99 -0.94 -5.51
N THR A 11 29.55 -2.10 -5.97
CA THR A 11 28.15 -2.53 -6.00
C THR A 11 27.56 -2.54 -4.59
N ALA A 12 26.54 -1.71 -4.36
CA ALA A 12 25.82 -1.68 -3.09
C ALA A 12 25.23 -3.07 -2.77
N PRO A 13 25.27 -3.52 -1.51
CA PRO A 13 24.83 -4.84 -1.13
C PRO A 13 23.36 -5.09 -1.48
N ASN A 14 23.07 -6.36 -1.72
CA ASN A 14 21.81 -6.94 -2.19
C ASN A 14 20.70 -6.83 -1.14
N ASN A 15 20.27 -5.61 -0.88
CA ASN A 15 19.25 -5.29 0.10
C ASN A 15 17.90 -5.47 -0.58
N THR A 16 17.16 -6.49 -0.13
CA THR A 16 15.71 -6.66 -0.19
C THR A 16 15.07 -6.13 -1.47
N GLN A 17 14.66 -7.03 -2.36
CA GLN A 17 13.99 -6.72 -3.62
C GLN A 17 12.88 -5.67 -3.42
N VAL A 18 13.26 -4.40 -3.55
CA VAL A 18 12.35 -3.29 -3.78
C VAL A 18 11.94 -3.50 -5.22
N ALA A 19 10.81 -4.18 -5.41
CA ALA A 19 10.17 -4.23 -6.70
C ALA A 19 9.84 -2.78 -7.03
N SER A 20 10.69 -2.18 -7.85
CA SER A 20 10.45 -0.90 -8.50
C SER A 20 9.07 -0.98 -9.13
N LEU A 21 8.11 -0.26 -8.54
CA LEU A 21 6.84 0.02 -9.17
C LEU A 21 7.16 0.68 -10.52
N PRO A 22 6.76 0.09 -11.66
CA PRO A 22 6.76 0.80 -12.93
C PRO A 22 5.96 2.09 -12.76
N SER A 23 6.48 3.21 -13.27
CA SER A 23 5.84 4.53 -13.26
C SER A 23 4.47 4.55 -13.96
N ASP A 24 4.10 3.46 -14.62
CA ASP A 24 2.87 3.23 -15.37
C ASP A 24 1.73 2.62 -14.52
N GLY A 25 1.96 2.35 -13.23
CA GLY A 25 0.94 1.78 -12.33
C GLY A 25 0.62 0.30 -12.59
N THR A 26 1.38 -0.37 -13.47
CA THR A 26 1.31 -1.81 -13.68
C THR A 26 2.07 -2.53 -12.58
N ALA A 27 1.46 -3.54 -11.98
CA ALA A 27 2.11 -4.29 -10.92
C ALA A 27 3.31 -5.12 -11.43
N PRO A 28 4.34 -5.36 -10.60
CA PRO A 28 5.54 -6.10 -11.00
C PRO A 28 5.21 -7.49 -11.57
N ALA A 29 5.96 -7.93 -12.58
CA ALA A 29 5.78 -9.21 -13.26
C ALA A 29 5.97 -10.45 -12.35
N GLY A 30 6.57 -10.27 -11.16
CA GLY A 30 6.70 -11.29 -10.11
C GLY A 30 5.81 -11.03 -8.88
N ALA A 31 4.90 -10.05 -8.92
CA ALA A 31 4.01 -9.77 -7.81
C ALA A 31 2.92 -10.85 -7.74
N THR A 32 2.98 -11.66 -6.68
CA THR A 32 1.95 -12.60 -6.26
C THR A 32 0.59 -11.92 -6.25
N ASP A 33 -0.46 -12.62 -6.69
CA ASP A 33 -1.83 -12.14 -6.60
C ASP A 33 -2.12 -11.61 -5.19
N LEU A 34 -2.70 -10.41 -5.10
CA LEU A 34 -3.06 -9.87 -3.81
C LEU A 34 -4.25 -10.64 -3.30
N THR A 35 -3.99 -11.52 -2.34
CA THR A 35 -5.05 -12.26 -1.66
C THR A 35 -5.58 -11.44 -0.50
N ALA A 36 -6.83 -11.70 -0.14
CA ALA A 36 -7.38 -11.16 1.08
C ALA A 36 -6.51 -11.54 2.30
N ALA A 37 -5.85 -12.69 2.28
CA ALA A 37 -4.96 -13.12 3.35
C ALA A 37 -3.68 -12.28 3.44
N SER A 38 -3.11 -11.83 2.30
CA SER A 38 -1.95 -10.94 2.30
C SER A 38 -2.27 -9.52 2.78
N VAL A 39 -3.49 -9.04 2.51
CA VAL A 39 -3.95 -7.75 3.04
C VAL A 39 -4.42 -7.90 4.49
N ALA A 40 -4.81 -9.11 4.91
CA ALA A 40 -5.32 -9.31 6.26
C ALA A 40 -4.29 -8.97 7.32
N GLY A 41 -4.66 -8.08 8.24
CA GLY A 41 -3.81 -7.74 9.37
C GLY A 41 -3.98 -6.32 9.86
N VAL A 42 -3.05 -5.89 10.69
CA VAL A 42 -2.95 -4.51 11.18
C VAL A 42 -1.83 -3.82 10.41
N TRP A 43 -2.16 -2.73 9.74
CA TRP A 43 -1.23 -1.92 8.95
C TRP A 43 -0.99 -0.58 9.61
N ASN A 44 0.25 -0.11 9.54
CA ASN A 44 0.57 1.27 9.85
C ASN A 44 0.37 2.12 8.60
N VAL A 45 -0.67 2.94 8.60
CA VAL A 45 -1.02 3.89 7.55
C VAL A 45 -0.26 5.19 7.78
N ASN A 46 0.39 5.72 6.75
CA ASN A 46 0.92 7.07 6.73
C ASN A 46 0.22 7.83 5.60
N VAL A 47 -0.51 8.90 5.93
CA VAL A 47 -1.16 9.77 4.96
C VAL A 47 -0.69 11.21 5.17
N SER A 48 -0.08 11.83 4.16
CA SER A 48 0.36 13.25 4.24
C SER A 48 1.18 13.61 5.51
N GLY A 49 1.97 12.67 6.03
CA GLY A 49 2.77 12.85 7.26
C GLY A 49 2.04 12.53 8.58
N GLN A 50 0.77 12.12 8.52
CA GLN A 50 0.02 11.61 9.67
C GLN A 50 0.03 10.09 9.67
N SER A 51 0.47 9.51 10.79
CA SER A 51 0.51 8.06 10.99
C SER A 51 -0.71 7.58 11.77
N CYS A 52 -1.37 6.53 11.32
CA CYS A 52 -2.42 5.84 12.07
C CYS A 52 -2.38 4.33 11.81
N LYS A 53 -3.24 3.55 12.47
CA LYS A 53 -3.30 2.10 12.26
C LYS A 53 -4.62 1.74 11.61
N VAL A 54 -4.62 0.75 10.73
CA VAL A 54 -5.84 0.19 10.14
C VAL A 54 -5.82 -1.31 10.32
N ALA A 55 -6.87 -1.86 10.92
CA ALA A 55 -7.14 -3.28 10.93
C ALA A 55 -7.96 -3.65 9.70
N THR A 56 -7.50 -4.65 8.96
CA THR A 56 -8.13 -5.20 7.76
C THR A 56 -8.41 -6.67 7.98
N PRO A 57 -9.37 -7.06 8.85
CA PRO A 57 -9.71 -8.46 9.03
C PRO A 57 -10.30 -9.08 7.75
N GLN A 58 -10.15 -10.40 7.57
CA GLN A 58 -10.83 -11.16 6.49
C GLN A 58 -12.31 -11.42 6.79
N THR A 59 -12.96 -10.54 7.54
CA THR A 59 -14.38 -10.64 7.85
C THR A 59 -15.17 -10.15 6.66
N LYS A 60 -15.89 -11.04 5.99
CA LYS A 60 -16.71 -10.72 4.81
C LYS A 60 -17.75 -9.65 5.15
N PHE A 61 -17.84 -8.61 4.32
CA PHE A 61 -18.78 -7.50 4.49
C PHE A 61 -19.30 -7.04 3.13
N GLY A 62 -20.57 -7.35 2.84
CA GLY A 62 -21.16 -7.10 1.53
C GLY A 62 -20.36 -7.77 0.42
N ALA A 63 -19.85 -6.95 -0.51
CA ALA A 63 -19.03 -7.38 -1.64
C ALA A 63 -17.50 -7.41 -1.35
N GLY A 64 -17.07 -7.00 -0.16
CA GLY A 64 -15.66 -6.96 0.24
C GLY A 64 -15.43 -7.50 1.65
N TYR A 65 -14.51 -6.88 2.37
CA TYR A 65 -14.11 -7.23 3.73
C TYR A 65 -14.23 -6.02 4.65
N ARG A 66 -14.42 -6.24 5.96
CA ARG A 66 -14.42 -5.14 6.93
C ARG A 66 -13.03 -4.56 7.09
N ALA A 67 -12.93 -3.23 7.11
CA ALA A 67 -11.77 -2.50 7.59
C ALA A 67 -12.19 -1.64 8.77
N GLY A 68 -11.28 -1.51 9.75
CA GLY A 68 -11.45 -0.71 10.94
C GLY A 68 -10.23 0.19 11.13
N PRO A 69 -10.34 1.51 10.97
CA PRO A 69 -9.30 2.43 11.38
C PRO A 69 -9.16 2.40 12.92
N LEU A 70 -7.91 2.36 13.39
CA LEU A 70 -7.52 2.48 14.78
C LEU A 70 -6.85 3.84 14.96
N HIS A 71 -7.57 4.76 15.60
CA HIS A 71 -7.11 6.11 15.89
C HIS A 71 -6.66 6.90 14.65
N CYS A 72 -7.36 6.73 13.51
CA CYS A 72 -7.08 7.52 12.32
C CYS A 72 -7.86 8.84 12.35
N PRO A 73 -7.27 9.94 11.84
CA PRO A 73 -8.00 11.18 11.60
C PRO A 73 -8.91 11.04 10.36
N ALA A 74 -9.89 11.93 10.24
CA ALA A 74 -10.63 12.09 9.00
C ALA A 74 -9.66 12.47 7.84
N PRO A 75 -9.83 11.92 6.62
CA PRO A 75 -10.94 11.06 6.18
C PRO A 75 -10.71 9.55 6.38
N ILE A 76 -9.55 9.13 6.91
CA ILE A 76 -9.20 7.71 7.06
C ILE A 76 -10.05 7.02 8.15
N ASP A 77 -10.59 7.78 9.10
CA ASP A 77 -11.60 7.30 10.06
C ASP A 77 -12.89 6.75 9.40
N GLY A 78 -13.24 7.24 8.21
CA GLY A 78 -14.44 6.80 7.48
C GLY A 78 -14.35 5.38 6.92
N ILE A 79 -13.16 4.78 6.91
CA ILE A 79 -12.98 3.45 6.33
C ILE A 79 -13.83 2.42 7.08
N LYS A 80 -14.73 1.75 6.36
CA LYS A 80 -15.55 0.63 6.88
C LYS A 80 -15.26 -0.69 6.20
N SER A 81 -14.80 -0.63 4.95
CA SER A 81 -14.56 -1.83 4.17
C SER A 81 -13.36 -1.70 3.26
N TRP A 82 -12.86 -2.84 2.81
CA TRP A 82 -11.78 -2.93 1.85
C TRP A 82 -12.06 -4.06 0.87
N ASN A 83 -11.52 -3.92 -0.34
CA ASN A 83 -11.59 -4.95 -1.35
C ASN A 83 -10.26 -5.05 -2.09
N VAL A 84 -9.94 -6.25 -2.57
CA VAL A 84 -8.81 -6.49 -3.45
C VAL A 84 -9.31 -6.83 -4.85
N ALA A 85 -8.79 -6.13 -5.85
CA ALA A 85 -9.05 -6.36 -7.25
C ALA A 85 -7.73 -6.64 -7.96
N GLY A 86 -7.41 -7.92 -8.17
CA GLY A 86 -6.14 -8.39 -8.74
C GLY A 86 -4.94 -8.01 -7.88
N LYS A 87 -4.39 -6.81 -8.12
CA LYS A 87 -3.21 -6.28 -7.42
C LYS A 87 -3.45 -4.89 -6.81
N GLN A 88 -4.70 -4.48 -6.74
CA GLN A 88 -5.13 -3.22 -6.15
C GLN A 88 -5.98 -3.47 -4.90
N LEU A 89 -5.58 -2.87 -3.78
CA LEU A 89 -6.39 -2.72 -2.58
C LEU A 89 -7.18 -1.42 -2.68
N THR A 90 -8.50 -1.48 -2.55
CA THR A 90 -9.36 -0.30 -2.45
C THR A 90 -10.02 -0.27 -1.09
N LEU A 91 -9.89 0.84 -0.39
CA LEU A 91 -10.56 1.11 0.88
C LEU A 91 -11.84 1.89 0.57
N TYR A 92 -12.91 1.55 1.28
CA TYR A 92 -14.24 2.14 1.09
C TYR A 92 -14.81 2.66 2.41
N ASP A 93 -15.55 3.75 2.28
CA ASP A 93 -16.34 4.35 3.33
C ASP A 93 -17.59 3.52 3.69
N GLU A 94 -18.32 3.92 4.72
CA GLU A 94 -19.66 3.42 5.05
C GLU A 94 -20.64 3.48 3.88
N ASN A 95 -20.54 4.53 3.05
CA ASN A 95 -21.38 4.72 1.87
C ASN A 95 -20.95 3.87 0.66
N GLY A 96 -19.87 3.09 0.77
CA GLY A 96 -19.29 2.35 -0.37
C GLY A 96 -18.50 3.23 -1.34
N GLY A 97 -18.24 4.49 -0.99
CA GLY A 97 -17.34 5.37 -1.75
C GLY A 97 -15.88 4.96 -1.56
N SER A 98 -15.09 4.93 -2.63
CA SER A 98 -13.66 4.64 -2.53
C SER A 98 -12.92 5.76 -1.80
N LEU A 99 -12.36 5.49 -0.63
CA LEU A 99 -11.58 6.44 0.16
C LEU A 99 -10.10 6.45 -0.24
N ALA A 100 -9.55 5.29 -0.57
CA ALA A 100 -8.16 5.17 -0.98
C ALA A 100 -7.95 3.96 -1.90
N ARG A 101 -6.97 4.08 -2.80
CA ARG A 101 -6.50 2.97 -3.62
C ARG A 101 -5.02 2.79 -3.38
N LEU A 102 -4.63 1.56 -3.10
CA LEU A 102 -3.27 1.16 -2.79
C LEU A 102 -2.91 -0.08 -3.60
N TYR A 103 -1.61 -0.28 -3.79
CA TYR A 103 -1.05 -1.39 -4.54
C TYR A 103 0.09 -1.98 -3.72
N SER A 104 0.29 -3.29 -3.79
CA SER A 104 1.42 -3.91 -3.09
C SER A 104 2.73 -3.46 -3.73
N SER A 105 3.60 -2.84 -2.93
CA SER A 105 4.93 -2.34 -3.32
C SER A 105 6.06 -3.25 -2.82
N GLY A 106 5.74 -4.17 -1.91
CA GLY A 106 6.59 -5.22 -1.37
C GLY A 106 5.74 -6.10 -0.46
N GLY A 107 6.15 -7.32 -0.13
CA GLY A 107 5.30 -8.32 0.55
C GLY A 107 4.58 -7.84 1.83
N GLU A 108 5.07 -6.76 2.44
CA GLU A 108 4.57 -6.15 3.67
C GLU A 108 4.43 -4.62 3.54
N LYS A 109 4.29 -4.11 2.32
CA LYS A 109 4.05 -2.69 2.04
C LYS A 109 3.04 -2.49 0.92
N PHE A 110 2.24 -1.45 1.09
CA PHE A 110 1.33 -0.95 0.07
C PHE A 110 1.48 0.54 -0.07
N ASP A 111 1.51 1.02 -1.29
CA ASP A 111 1.61 2.44 -1.60
C ASP A 111 0.47 2.84 -2.52
N GLY A 112 0.01 4.07 -2.39
CA GLY A 112 -1.15 4.53 -3.12
C GLY A 112 -1.51 5.99 -2.83
N GLN A 113 -2.74 6.32 -3.18
CA GLN A 113 -3.31 7.66 -2.99
C GLN A 113 -4.74 7.57 -2.46
N THR A 114 -5.12 8.51 -1.61
CA THR A 114 -6.51 8.69 -1.20
C THR A 114 -7.31 9.29 -2.36
N SER A 115 -8.64 9.19 -2.29
CA SER A 115 -9.53 9.79 -3.29
C SER A 115 -9.42 11.31 -3.36
N ASN A 116 -8.80 11.94 -2.35
CA ASN A 116 -8.54 13.39 -2.29
C ASN A 116 -7.14 13.75 -2.86
N GLY A 117 -6.41 12.79 -3.43
CA GLY A 117 -5.09 12.99 -4.00
C GLY A 117 -3.94 13.02 -2.99
N GLN A 118 -4.18 12.68 -1.71
CA GLN A 118 -3.10 12.63 -0.72
C GLN A 118 -2.34 11.31 -0.83
N PRO A 119 -0.99 11.33 -0.77
CA PRO A 119 -0.20 10.10 -0.76
C PRO A 119 -0.48 9.31 0.52
N ILE A 120 -0.73 8.01 0.36
CA ILE A 120 -0.96 7.08 1.46
C ILE A 120 -0.06 5.87 1.28
N SER A 121 0.61 5.47 2.36
CA SER A 121 1.41 4.24 2.41
C SER A 121 1.04 3.41 3.63
N LEU A 122 0.93 2.11 3.46
CA LEU A 122 0.66 1.12 4.49
C LEU A 122 1.90 0.26 4.61
N THR A 123 2.39 0.12 5.83
CA THR A 123 3.56 -0.70 6.14
C THR A 123 3.25 -1.53 7.38
N ARG A 124 3.71 -2.78 7.43
CA ARG A 124 3.73 -3.56 8.67
C ARG A 124 5.15 -3.85 9.11
#